data_AF-A0A840FFX0-F1
#
_entry.id   AF-A0A840FFX0-F1
#
_cell.length_a   1.000
_cell.length_b   1.000
_cell.length_c   1.000
_cell.angle_alpha   90.00
_cell.angle_beta   90.00
_cell.angle_gamma   90.00
#
_symmetry.space_group_name_H-M   'P 1'
#
loop_
_entity.id
_entity.type
_entity.pdbx_description
1 polymer ?
#
loop_
_entity_poly.entity_id
_entity_poly.type
_entity_poly.pdbx_seq_one_letter_code
_entity_poly.pdbx_strand_id
1 'polypeptide(L)'
;MRVQDVIRGEKQALTFSDWGNGKMPKAKFPLSKAGKKAWSFGPAWDWRFAEFEFAGRQFVVRLLVCEDKSKAHIHLGLRTSRDTTVLCSYEYHVDHETGWHLHTLCGEKNSIDTAPTGTLVHGPWIKRLPSARSRHNRTAFKREGHGGLKPWLWSETVRFFRLSAKDMFT
;
A
#
# COMPACT_ATOMS: atom_id res chain seq x y z
N MET A 1 -1.56 -3.43 18.93
CA MET A 1 -0.39 -3.29 18.03
C MET A 1 -0.61 -2.08 17.11
N ARG A 2 0.42 -1.28 16.82
CA ARG A 2 0.35 -0.12 15.91
C ARG A 2 0.82 -0.49 14.50
N VAL A 3 0.44 0.31 13.51
CA VAL A 3 0.88 0.13 12.10
C VAL A 3 2.41 0.14 11.98
N GLN A 4 3.09 0.97 12.77
CA GLN A 4 4.55 1.06 12.78
C GLN A 4 5.21 -0.24 13.26
N ASP A 5 4.58 -0.96 14.18
CA ASP A 5 5.10 -2.23 14.69
C ASP A 5 5.07 -3.28 13.57
N VAL A 6 3.98 -3.32 12.79
CA VAL A 6 3.86 -4.19 11.61
C VAL A 6 4.92 -3.85 10.56
N ILE A 7 5.09 -2.56 10.24
CA ILE A 7 6.06 -2.12 9.23
C ILE A 7 7.49 -2.46 9.66
N ARG A 8 7.85 -2.24 10.93
CA ARG A 8 9.22 -2.42 11.44
C ARG A 8 9.54 -3.85 11.82
N GLY A 9 8.54 -4.64 12.17
CA GLY A 9 8.69 -6.01 12.62
C GLY A 9 9.24 -6.96 11.56
N GLU A 10 9.81 -8.07 12.00
CA GLU A 10 10.31 -9.12 11.14
C GLU A 10 9.15 -9.85 10.45
N LYS A 11 9.23 -9.98 9.12
CA LYS A 11 8.16 -10.60 8.32
C LYS A 11 8.42 -12.08 8.20
N GLN A 12 7.46 -12.90 8.61
CA GLN A 12 7.50 -14.36 8.49
C GLN A 12 6.68 -14.80 7.27
N ALA A 13 6.97 -15.99 6.74
CA ALA A 13 6.22 -16.59 5.62
C ALA A 13 5.97 -15.62 4.43
N LEU A 14 6.94 -14.76 4.14
CA LEU A 14 6.81 -13.75 3.10
C LEU A 14 6.73 -14.41 1.72
N THR A 15 5.67 -14.09 0.99
CA THR A 15 5.45 -14.56 -0.38
C THR A 15 5.04 -13.39 -1.28
N PHE A 16 5.29 -13.53 -2.57
CA PHE A 16 4.93 -12.54 -3.58
C PHE A 16 4.09 -13.19 -4.67
N SER A 17 3.06 -12.48 -5.12
CA SER A 17 2.38 -12.88 -6.35
C SER A 17 3.17 -12.45 -7.57
N ASP A 18 2.87 -13.06 -8.71
CA ASP A 18 3.18 -12.47 -10.00
C ASP A 18 2.45 -11.14 -10.18
N TRP A 19 2.93 -10.35 -11.14
CA TRP A 19 2.21 -9.17 -11.60
C TRP A 19 0.95 -9.56 -12.36
N GLY A 20 -0.17 -8.95 -12.01
CA GLY A 20 -1.38 -8.96 -12.82
C GLY A 20 -1.63 -7.61 -13.47
N ASN A 21 -2.55 -7.59 -14.43
CA ASN A 21 -2.97 -6.40 -15.17
C ASN A 21 -4.49 -6.24 -15.13
N GLY A 22 -4.97 -5.00 -15.15
CA GLY A 22 -6.37 -4.64 -15.22
C GLY A 22 -7.17 -4.99 -13.96
N LYS A 23 -8.28 -5.70 -14.15
CA LYS A 23 -9.24 -5.99 -13.07
C LYS A 23 -8.66 -6.99 -12.08
N MET A 24 -8.37 -6.51 -10.88
CA MET A 24 -7.84 -7.32 -9.78
C MET A 24 -8.87 -8.30 -9.20
N PRO A 25 -8.49 -9.55 -8.86
CA PRO A 25 -9.36 -10.51 -8.19
C PRO A 25 -9.79 -10.03 -6.80
N LYS A 26 -11.11 -9.94 -6.56
CA LYS A 26 -11.64 -9.49 -5.26
C LYS A 26 -11.22 -10.40 -4.09
N ALA A 27 -11.09 -11.70 -4.35
CA ALA A 27 -10.73 -12.69 -3.35
C ALA A 27 -9.30 -12.48 -2.79
N LYS A 28 -8.39 -11.84 -3.53
CA LYS A 28 -7.02 -11.58 -3.07
C LYS A 28 -6.91 -10.40 -2.09
N PHE A 29 -7.90 -9.51 -2.08
CA PHE A 29 -7.93 -8.34 -1.19
C PHE A 29 -9.37 -7.94 -0.84
N PRO A 30 -10.16 -8.81 -0.19
CA PRO A 30 -11.58 -8.57 0.01
C PRO A 30 -11.81 -7.29 0.82
N LEU A 31 -12.79 -6.50 0.37
CA LEU A 31 -13.22 -5.25 1.01
C LEU A 31 -14.74 -5.21 0.98
N SER A 32 -15.38 -5.80 1.98
CA SER A 32 -16.84 -6.07 1.98
C SER A 32 -17.72 -4.82 1.96
N LYS A 33 -17.22 -3.71 2.51
CA LYS A 33 -17.94 -2.42 2.63
C LYS A 33 -17.48 -1.39 1.61
N ALA A 34 -16.48 -1.70 0.80
CA ALA A 34 -15.94 -0.76 -0.15
C ALA A 34 -16.84 -0.67 -1.40
N GLY A 35 -17.19 0.56 -1.77
CA GLY A 35 -17.99 0.81 -2.97
C GLY A 35 -17.26 0.45 -4.27
N LYS A 36 -17.96 0.56 -5.40
CA LYS A 36 -17.44 0.24 -6.76
C LYS A 36 -16.08 0.89 -7.06
N LYS A 37 -15.82 2.08 -6.53
CA LYS A 37 -14.56 2.84 -6.73
C LYS A 37 -13.31 2.17 -6.15
N ALA A 38 -13.44 1.33 -5.11
CA ALA A 38 -12.29 0.61 -4.57
C ALA A 38 -11.77 -0.50 -5.49
N TRP A 39 -12.54 -0.80 -6.55
CA TRP A 39 -12.29 -1.85 -7.52
C TRP A 39 -12.26 -1.33 -8.96
N SER A 40 -12.32 0.00 -9.16
CA SER A 40 -12.46 0.62 -10.49
C SER A 40 -11.13 0.83 -11.21
N PHE A 41 -10.15 -0.03 -10.94
CA PHE A 41 -8.86 -0.01 -11.65
C PHE A 41 -9.07 -0.66 -13.02
N GLY A 42 -8.94 0.15 -14.08
CA GLY A 42 -9.08 -0.27 -15.47
C GLY A 42 -7.83 -0.98 -16.00
N PRO A 43 -7.80 -1.35 -17.31
CA PRO A 43 -6.71 -2.10 -17.93
C PRO A 43 -5.31 -1.46 -17.83
N ALA A 44 -5.25 -0.13 -17.67
CA ALA A 44 -3.99 0.62 -17.51
C ALA A 44 -3.33 0.47 -16.11
N TRP A 45 -3.91 -0.37 -15.24
CA TRP A 45 -3.38 -0.62 -13.90
C TRP A 45 -2.76 -2.00 -13.80
N ASP A 46 -1.51 -2.05 -13.37
CA ASP A 46 -0.86 -3.27 -12.93
C ASP A 46 -0.99 -3.42 -11.41
N TRP A 47 -0.99 -4.66 -10.95
CA TRP A 47 -1.10 -4.97 -9.53
C TRP A 47 -0.22 -6.14 -9.13
N ARG A 48 0.26 -6.12 -7.87
CA ARG A 48 1.02 -7.20 -7.25
C ARG A 48 0.69 -7.28 -5.77
N PHE A 49 0.82 -8.47 -5.20
CA PHE A 49 0.65 -8.71 -3.78
C PHE A 49 1.93 -9.20 -3.13
N ALA A 50 2.13 -8.80 -1.87
CA ALA A 50 3.00 -9.49 -0.94
C ALA A 50 2.16 -9.96 0.25
N GLU A 51 2.32 -11.20 0.68
CA GLU A 51 1.61 -11.75 1.83
C GLU A 51 2.66 -12.19 2.87
N PHE A 52 2.39 -11.93 4.16
CA PHE A 52 3.32 -12.29 5.23
C PHE A 52 2.60 -12.43 6.57
N GLU A 53 3.31 -13.03 7.52
CA GLU A 53 2.92 -13.16 8.90
C GLU A 53 3.72 -12.24 9.81
N PHE A 54 3.06 -11.70 10.83
CA PHE A 54 3.70 -10.98 11.92
C PHE A 54 2.89 -11.14 13.21
N ALA A 55 3.55 -11.58 14.29
CA ALA A 55 2.93 -11.85 15.59
C ALA A 55 1.63 -12.68 15.51
N GLY A 56 1.67 -13.78 14.75
CA GLY A 56 0.56 -14.72 14.59
C GLY A 56 -0.61 -14.20 13.75
N ARG A 57 -0.42 -13.12 12.99
CA ARG A 57 -1.46 -12.51 12.15
C ARG A 57 -1.02 -12.43 10.70
N GLN A 58 -2.00 -12.57 9.81
CA GLN A 58 -1.81 -12.53 8.36
C GLN A 58 -1.96 -11.12 7.81
N PHE A 59 -1.01 -10.69 7.01
CA PHE A 59 -0.99 -9.38 6.37
C PHE A 59 -0.83 -9.51 4.87
N VAL A 60 -1.33 -8.50 4.16
CA VAL A 60 -1.19 -8.38 2.71
C VAL A 60 -0.82 -6.95 2.34
N VAL A 61 0.21 -6.79 1.54
CA VAL A 61 0.51 -5.55 0.83
C VAL A 61 -0.06 -5.67 -0.58
N ARG A 62 -0.93 -4.73 -0.94
CA ARG A 62 -1.47 -4.60 -2.31
C ARG A 62 -0.82 -3.40 -2.98
N LEU A 63 -0.04 -3.64 -4.03
CA LEU A 63 0.51 -2.62 -4.90
C LEU A 63 -0.35 -2.47 -6.15
N LEU A 64 -0.66 -1.23 -6.50
CA LEU A 64 -1.36 -0.82 -7.71
C LEU A 64 -0.52 0.25 -8.41
N VAL A 65 -0.26 0.10 -9.71
CA VAL A 65 0.57 1.01 -10.49
C VAL A 65 -0.14 1.37 -11.79
N CYS A 66 -0.13 2.65 -12.14
CA CYS A 66 -0.56 3.14 -13.45
C CYS A 66 0.54 4.03 -14.02
N GLU A 67 1.32 3.51 -14.97
CA GLU A 67 2.49 4.20 -15.52
C GLU A 67 2.10 5.45 -16.30
N ASP A 68 1.08 5.36 -17.16
CA ASP A 68 0.57 6.49 -17.95
C ASP A 68 0.19 7.69 -17.08
N LYS A 69 -0.36 7.42 -15.90
CA LYS A 69 -0.77 8.45 -14.95
C LYS A 69 0.32 8.81 -13.96
N SER A 70 1.45 8.08 -13.96
CA SER A 70 2.49 8.14 -12.93
C SER A 70 1.88 8.10 -11.53
N LYS A 71 1.03 7.09 -11.28
CA LYS A 71 0.31 6.90 -10.01
C LYS A 71 0.57 5.54 -9.42
N ALA A 72 0.66 5.47 -8.10
CA ALA A 72 0.73 4.23 -7.35
C ALA A 72 -0.10 4.30 -6.07
N HIS A 73 -0.72 3.17 -5.71
CA HIS A 73 -1.36 2.99 -4.40
C HIS A 73 -0.86 1.70 -3.77
N ILE A 74 -0.32 1.81 -2.57
CA ILE A 74 0.27 0.69 -1.84
C ILE A 74 -0.45 0.55 -0.51
N HIS A 75 -1.24 -0.50 -0.36
CA HIS A 75 -2.09 -0.68 0.81
C HIS A 75 -1.53 -1.79 1.70
N LEU A 76 -1.33 -1.51 2.98
CA LEU A 76 -1.09 -2.54 3.98
C LEU A 76 -2.43 -2.94 4.59
N GLY A 77 -2.78 -4.22 4.48
CA GLY A 77 -3.99 -4.80 5.02
C GLY A 77 -3.69 -5.87 6.07
N LEU A 78 -4.49 -5.90 7.13
CA LEU A 78 -4.65 -7.03 8.04
C LEU A 78 -5.74 -7.93 7.48
N ARG A 79 -5.41 -9.20 7.18
CA ARG A 79 -6.40 -10.18 6.70
C ARG A 79 -7.21 -10.75 7.87
N THR A 80 -8.49 -10.92 7.60
CA THR A 80 -9.42 -11.75 8.37
C THR A 80 -9.93 -12.88 7.47
N SER A 81 -10.70 -13.81 8.01
CA SER A 81 -11.17 -14.99 7.27
C SER A 81 -11.96 -14.67 5.99
N ARG A 82 -12.60 -13.49 5.91
CA ARG A 82 -13.44 -13.09 4.75
C ARG A 82 -13.25 -11.65 4.29
N ASP A 83 -12.35 -10.90 4.93
CA ASP A 83 -12.25 -9.45 4.69
C ASP A 83 -10.84 -8.90 5.00
N THR A 84 -10.59 -7.67 4.59
CA THR A 84 -9.33 -6.96 4.85
C THR A 84 -9.59 -5.67 5.61
N THR A 85 -8.82 -5.43 6.67
CA THR A 85 -8.74 -4.14 7.34
C THR A 85 -7.53 -3.39 6.82
N VAL A 86 -7.74 -2.32 6.05
CA VAL A 86 -6.62 -1.53 5.51
C VAL A 86 -6.08 -0.59 6.59
N LEU A 87 -4.81 -0.77 6.92
CA LEU A 87 -4.12 -0.08 8.02
C LEU A 87 -3.46 1.21 7.57
N CYS A 88 -2.89 1.22 6.36
CA CYS A 88 -2.37 2.42 5.73
C CYS A 88 -2.34 2.31 4.20
N SER A 89 -2.32 3.46 3.53
CA SER A 89 -2.13 3.61 2.08
C SER A 89 -0.93 4.52 1.84
N TYR A 90 0.14 3.97 1.29
CA TYR A 90 1.30 4.72 0.81
C TYR A 90 1.12 4.97 -0.69
N GLU A 91 1.00 6.23 -1.08
CA GLU A 91 0.53 6.62 -2.40
C GLU A 91 1.52 7.52 -3.09
N TYR A 92 1.68 7.31 -4.40
CA TYR A 92 2.46 8.16 -5.29
C TYR A 92 1.58 8.80 -6.34
N HIS A 93 1.71 10.11 -6.51
CA HIS A 93 0.93 10.96 -7.37
C HIS A 93 1.85 12.03 -7.97
N VAL A 94 2.18 11.95 -9.26
CA VAL A 94 3.07 12.93 -9.91
C VAL A 94 2.59 14.39 -9.78
N ASP A 95 1.28 14.58 -9.58
CA ASP A 95 0.61 15.86 -9.38
C ASP A 95 0.78 16.46 -7.97
N HIS A 96 1.37 15.73 -7.02
CA HIS A 96 1.69 16.24 -5.68
C HIS A 96 3.13 16.77 -5.57
N GLU A 97 3.34 17.81 -4.76
CA GLU A 97 4.66 18.47 -4.58
C GLU A 97 5.79 17.50 -4.18
N THR A 98 5.49 16.50 -3.34
CA THR A 98 6.43 15.42 -2.94
C THR A 98 6.29 14.15 -3.77
N GLY A 99 5.24 14.02 -4.56
CA GLY A 99 4.80 12.77 -5.14
C GLY A 99 4.20 11.80 -4.11
N TRP A 100 4.91 11.54 -3.02
CA TRP A 100 4.57 10.54 -2.01
C TRP A 100 3.80 11.12 -0.81
N HIS A 101 2.79 10.37 -0.35
CA HIS A 101 2.14 10.59 0.93
C HIS A 101 1.59 9.29 1.51
N LEU A 102 1.50 9.24 2.84
CA LEU A 102 0.96 8.14 3.61
C LEU A 102 -0.38 8.54 4.22
N HIS A 103 -1.42 7.78 3.97
CA HIS A 103 -2.65 7.79 4.76
C HIS A 103 -2.55 6.68 5.80
N THR A 104 -2.62 7.01 7.08
CA THR A 104 -2.53 6.02 8.15
C THR A 104 -3.51 6.32 9.27
N LEU A 105 -3.84 5.28 10.03
CA LEU A 105 -4.56 5.40 11.30
C LEU A 105 -3.87 6.39 12.26
N CYS A 106 -4.67 7.22 12.93
CA CYS A 106 -4.20 8.20 13.90
C CYS A 106 -5.21 8.32 15.08
N GLY A 107 -4.78 8.89 16.20
CA GLY A 107 -5.63 9.09 17.39
C GLY A 107 -6.01 7.77 18.08
N GLU A 108 -7.25 7.68 18.56
CA GLU A 108 -7.78 6.48 19.24
C GLU A 108 -7.81 5.22 18.35
N LYS A 109 -7.77 5.41 17.03
CA LYS A 109 -7.72 4.34 16.02
C LYS A 109 -6.31 3.93 15.64
N ASN A 110 -5.27 4.42 16.32
CA ASN A 110 -3.87 4.06 16.06
C ASN A 110 -3.52 2.58 16.40
N SER A 111 -4.48 1.83 16.97
CA SER A 111 -4.38 0.37 17.08
C SER A 111 -4.96 -0.30 15.83
N ILE A 112 -4.25 -1.31 15.30
CA ILE A 112 -4.75 -2.10 14.17
C ILE A 112 -6.05 -2.85 14.50
N ASP A 113 -6.29 -3.12 15.78
CA ASP A 113 -7.46 -3.86 16.27
C ASP A 113 -8.76 -3.04 16.26
N THR A 114 -8.64 -1.70 16.27
CA THR A 114 -9.81 -0.80 16.32
C THR A 114 -10.16 -0.21 14.97
N ALA A 115 -9.37 -0.51 13.93
CA ALA A 115 -9.54 0.00 12.58
C ALA A 115 -10.76 -0.60 11.87
N PRO A 116 -11.49 0.18 11.05
CA PRO A 116 -12.67 -0.33 10.37
C PRO A 116 -12.34 -1.39 9.30
N THR A 117 -12.98 -2.55 9.40
CA THR A 117 -12.85 -3.64 8.43
C THR A 117 -13.65 -3.38 7.15
N GLY A 118 -13.13 -3.83 6.02
CA GLY A 118 -13.86 -3.94 4.75
C GLY A 118 -13.95 -2.66 3.93
N THR A 119 -13.26 -1.59 4.35
CA THR A 119 -13.21 -0.31 3.64
C THR A 119 -11.76 0.08 3.34
N LEU A 120 -11.56 0.98 2.38
CA LEU A 120 -10.27 1.64 2.17
C LEU A 120 -9.97 2.63 3.31
N VAL A 121 -8.74 3.12 3.34
CA VAL A 121 -8.20 4.08 4.31
C VAL A 121 -8.78 5.48 4.06
N HIS A 122 -10.08 5.64 4.26
CA HIS A 122 -10.79 6.91 4.15
C HIS A 122 -11.76 7.05 5.33
N GLY A 123 -11.62 8.16 6.08
CA GLY A 123 -12.44 8.47 7.25
C GLY A 123 -11.75 9.49 8.16
N PRO A 124 -12.48 10.10 9.13
CA PRO A 124 -11.94 11.13 10.01
C PRO A 124 -10.79 10.67 10.91
N TRP A 125 -10.61 9.36 11.09
CA TRP A 125 -9.51 8.74 11.87
C TRP A 125 -8.22 8.50 11.07
N ILE A 126 -8.19 8.91 9.80
CA ILE A 126 -7.03 8.79 8.91
C ILE A 126 -6.32 10.13 8.81
N LYS A 127 -4.99 10.11 8.98
CA LYS A 127 -4.13 11.26 8.77
C LYS A 127 -3.29 11.08 7.51
N ARG A 128 -3.26 12.11 6.67
CA ARG A 128 -2.29 12.23 5.57
C ARG A 128 -0.96 12.77 6.10
N LEU A 129 0.12 12.07 5.79
CA LEU A 129 1.48 12.41 6.13
C LEU A 129 2.33 12.48 4.84
N PRO A 130 2.87 13.64 4.49
CA PRO A 130 2.62 14.93 5.14
C PRO A 130 1.21 15.47 4.89
N SER A 131 0.80 16.54 5.60
CA SER A 131 -0.50 17.17 5.36
C SER A 131 -0.60 17.74 3.95
N ALA A 132 -1.81 17.82 3.37
CA ALA A 132 -2.00 18.26 1.98
C ALA A 132 -1.48 19.67 1.67
N ARG A 133 -1.38 20.54 2.70
CA ARG A 133 -0.98 21.94 2.58
C ARG A 133 0.39 22.25 3.20
N SER A 134 1.11 21.24 3.68
CA SER A 134 2.46 21.46 4.21
C SER A 134 3.44 21.70 3.06
N ARG A 135 4.40 22.62 3.24
CA ARG A 135 5.53 22.80 2.32
C ARG A 135 6.49 21.62 2.44
N HIS A 136 7.03 21.17 1.32
CA HIS A 136 7.98 20.06 1.30
C HIS A 136 9.19 20.30 0.41
N ASN A 137 10.32 19.74 0.83
CA ASN A 137 11.52 19.70 0.00
C ASN A 137 11.26 18.77 -1.19
N ARG A 138 11.30 19.33 -2.40
CA ARG A 138 11.27 18.58 -3.66
C ARG A 138 12.37 17.53 -3.65
N THR A 139 12.00 16.25 -3.64
CA THR A 139 12.88 15.18 -4.12
C THR A 139 12.51 14.94 -5.57
N ALA A 140 13.28 15.53 -6.49
CA ALA A 140 13.09 15.27 -7.92
C ALA A 140 13.37 13.79 -8.22
N PHE A 141 12.44 13.15 -8.94
CA PHE A 141 12.51 11.73 -9.28
C PHE A 141 13.52 11.48 -10.41
N LYS A 142 14.52 10.63 -10.20
CA LYS A 142 15.36 10.09 -11.28
C LYS A 142 14.81 8.73 -11.73
N ARG A 143 13.80 8.77 -12.58
CA ARG A 143 13.10 7.58 -13.14
C ARG A 143 14.02 6.64 -13.93
N GLU A 144 15.05 7.21 -14.56
CA GLU A 144 15.92 6.52 -15.52
C GLU A 144 16.90 5.54 -14.85
N GLY A 145 17.19 5.69 -13.56
CA GLY A 145 18.19 4.86 -12.86
C GLY A 145 17.71 3.46 -12.42
N HIS A 146 16.42 3.13 -12.63
CA HIS A 146 15.80 1.94 -12.04
C HIS A 146 15.08 1.01 -13.05
N GLY A 147 15.27 1.21 -14.35
CA GLY A 147 14.64 0.37 -15.39
C GLY A 147 13.13 0.58 -15.58
N GLY A 148 12.58 1.72 -15.13
CA GLY A 148 11.17 2.09 -15.30
C GLY A 148 10.45 2.41 -13.98
N LEU A 149 9.18 2.85 -14.07
CA LEU A 149 8.40 3.23 -12.89
C LEU A 149 8.01 2.00 -12.05
N LYS A 150 7.60 0.91 -12.70
CA LYS A 150 7.16 -0.32 -12.03
C LYS A 150 8.24 -1.01 -11.17
N PRO A 151 9.47 -1.26 -11.64
CA PRO A 151 10.53 -1.84 -10.79
C PRO A 151 10.93 -0.91 -9.64
N TRP A 152 10.98 0.40 -9.87
CA TRP A 152 11.27 1.37 -8.82
C TRP A 152 10.19 1.41 -7.74
N LEU A 153 8.91 1.49 -8.12
CA LEU A 153 7.79 1.46 -7.18
C LEU A 153 7.77 0.17 -6.36
N TRP A 154 8.16 -0.95 -6.95
CA TRP A 154 8.36 -2.20 -6.22
C TRP A 154 9.47 -2.07 -5.19
N SER A 155 10.65 -1.57 -5.58
CA SER A 155 11.76 -1.33 -4.65
C SER A 155 11.36 -0.39 -3.51
N GLU A 156 10.61 0.69 -3.79
CA GLU A 156 10.11 1.60 -2.74
C GLU A 156 9.08 0.92 -1.84
N THR A 157 8.22 0.06 -2.38
CA THR A 157 7.29 -0.76 -1.60
C THR A 157 8.04 -1.68 -0.65
N VAL A 158 9.03 -2.41 -1.16
CA VAL A 158 9.89 -3.32 -0.39
C VAL A 158 10.62 -2.55 0.71
N ARG A 159 11.23 -1.41 0.38
CA ARG A 159 11.93 -0.53 1.32
C ARG A 159 11.02 0.01 2.41
N PHE A 160 9.87 0.58 2.03
CA PHE A 160 8.96 1.22 2.99
C PHE A 160 8.35 0.22 3.96
N PHE A 161 7.84 -0.91 3.45
CA PHE A 161 7.22 -1.96 4.28
C PHE A 161 8.22 -2.94 4.90
N ARG A 162 9.52 -2.76 4.62
CA ARG A 162 10.61 -3.66 5.02
C ARG A 162 10.27 -5.11 4.69
N LEU A 163 9.80 -5.32 3.46
CA LEU A 163 9.76 -6.64 2.86
C LEU A 163 11.24 -7.00 2.58
N SER A 164 11.63 -8.26 2.75
CA SER A 164 13.04 -8.67 2.76
C SER A 164 13.88 -8.03 1.63
N ALA A 165 15.08 -7.53 1.97
CA ALA A 165 15.97 -6.84 1.02
C ALA A 165 16.47 -7.74 -0.13
N LYS A 166 16.38 -9.07 0.03
CA LYS A 166 16.73 -10.04 -1.00
C LYS A 166 15.83 -9.96 -2.23
N ASP A 167 14.67 -9.31 -2.12
CA ASP A 167 13.60 -9.32 -3.14
C ASP A 167 13.41 -7.96 -3.84
N MET A 168 14.36 -7.02 -3.68
CA MET A 168 14.33 -5.70 -4.35
C MET A 168 14.59 -5.77 -5.86
N PHE A 169 15.18 -6.86 -6.37
CA PHE A 169 15.66 -6.97 -7.76
C PHE A 169 15.23 -8.24 -8.52
N THR A 170 14.23 -8.97 -8.02
CA THR A 170 13.60 -10.11 -8.73
C THR A 170 12.30 -9.69 -9.40
#